data_AF-A0A661V7Y3-F1
#
_entry.id   AF-A0A661V7Y3-F1
#
_cell.length_a   1.000
_cell.length_b   1.000
_cell.length_c   1.000
_cell.angle_alpha   90.00
_cell.angle_beta   90.00
_cell.angle_gamma   90.00
#
_symmetry.space_group_name_H-M   'P 1'
#
loop_
_entity.id
_entity.type
_entity.pdbx_description
1 polymer ?
#
loop_
_entity_poly.entity_id
_entity_poly.type
_entity_poly.pdbx_seq_one_letter_code
_entity_poly.pdbx_strand_id
1 'polypeptide(L)'
;MPKYLHEFTEGRIYVETNIFLFTALADAKYGPSCLEFLERASRGEIELFTSVLTIDEVAFVALKVKLEETYGVTRSPVFFLKRHPDTVKALAAEVGEVIENV
;
A
#
# COMPACT_ATOMS: atom_id res chain seq x y z
N MET A 1 -11.97 -15.49 -19.33
CA MET A 1 -11.13 -14.29 -19.60
C MET A 1 -10.88 -13.59 -18.28
N PRO A 2 -9.67 -13.06 -18.02
CA PRO A 2 -9.46 -12.14 -16.92
C PRO A 2 -10.33 -10.90 -17.13
N LYS A 3 -10.89 -10.36 -16.04
CA LYS A 3 -11.64 -9.10 -16.02
C LYS A 3 -10.72 -7.94 -15.66
N TYR A 4 -10.99 -6.77 -16.22
CA TYR A 4 -10.41 -5.50 -15.80
C TYR A 4 -11.14 -4.95 -14.57
N LEU A 5 -10.50 -4.06 -13.83
CA LEU A 5 -11.04 -3.51 -12.58
C LEU A 5 -12.38 -2.76 -12.77
N HIS A 6 -12.57 -2.06 -13.89
CA HIS A 6 -13.81 -1.36 -14.19
C HIS A 6 -15.00 -2.31 -14.44
N GLU A 7 -14.74 -3.57 -14.77
CA GLU A 7 -15.79 -4.58 -15.01
C GLU A 7 -16.35 -5.16 -13.70
N PHE A 8 -15.76 -4.85 -12.56
CA PHE A 8 -16.30 -5.20 -11.25
C PHE A 8 -17.24 -4.09 -10.78
N THR A 9 -18.55 -4.31 -10.89
CA THR A 9 -19.59 -3.33 -10.58
C THR A 9 -20.44 -3.68 -9.35
N GLU A 10 -20.28 -4.87 -8.79
CA GLU A 10 -21.11 -5.36 -7.69
C GLU A 10 -20.38 -6.42 -6.87
N GLY A 11 -20.95 -6.75 -5.71
CA GLY A 11 -20.48 -7.81 -4.82
C GLY A 11 -19.41 -7.36 -3.84
N ARG A 12 -18.84 -8.35 -3.15
CA ARG A 12 -17.77 -8.18 -2.16
C ARG A 12 -16.47 -8.64 -2.80
N ILE A 13 -15.47 -7.77 -2.86
CA ILE A 13 -14.21 -8.03 -3.57
C ILE A 13 -13.05 -8.03 -2.57
N TYR A 14 -12.30 -9.14 -2.53
CA TYR A 14 -11.05 -9.20 -1.79
C TYR A 14 -9.95 -8.48 -2.58
N VAL A 15 -9.25 -7.55 -1.92
CA VAL A 15 -8.20 -6.73 -2.54
C VAL A 15 -6.84 -7.12 -2.00
N GLU A 16 -5.92 -7.41 -2.91
CA GLU A 16 -4.52 -7.72 -2.62
C GLU A 16 -3.62 -6.48 -2.55
N THR A 17 -2.45 -6.65 -1.95
CA THR A 17 -1.46 -5.60 -1.69
C THR A 17 -1.14 -4.74 -2.92
N ASN A 18 -1.03 -5.36 -4.10
CA ASN A 18 -0.64 -4.66 -5.32
C ASN A 18 -1.60 -3.54 -5.74
N ILE A 19 -2.92 -3.67 -5.50
CA ILE A 19 -3.87 -2.60 -5.83
C ILE A 19 -3.54 -1.34 -5.03
N PHE A 20 -3.25 -1.49 -3.74
CA PHE A 20 -2.84 -0.39 -2.87
C PHE A 20 -1.46 0.16 -3.27
N LEU A 21 -0.49 -0.72 -3.53
CA LEU A 21 0.88 -0.30 -3.87
C LEU A 21 0.95 0.44 -5.20
N PHE A 22 0.23 -0.01 -6.24
CA PHE A 22 0.22 0.68 -7.53
C PHE A 22 -0.41 2.07 -7.42
N THR A 23 -1.42 2.24 -6.58
CA THR A 23 -1.96 3.58 -6.28
C THR A 23 -0.97 4.41 -5.46
N ALA A 24 -0.44 3.88 -4.35
CA ALA A 24 0.42 4.63 -3.43
C ALA A 24 1.78 5.03 -4.04
N LEU A 25 2.34 4.19 -4.91
CA LEU A 25 3.62 4.44 -5.58
C LEU A 25 3.44 5.13 -6.95
N ALA A 26 2.23 5.56 -7.29
CA ALA A 26 1.89 6.18 -8.57
C ALA A 26 2.44 5.38 -9.78
N ASP A 27 2.18 4.06 -9.80
CA ASP A 27 2.62 3.20 -10.90
C ASP A 27 2.04 3.71 -12.22
N ALA A 28 2.92 3.95 -13.20
CA ALA A 28 2.55 4.60 -14.46
C ALA A 28 1.55 3.79 -15.31
N LYS A 29 1.51 2.47 -15.13
CA LYS A 29 0.68 1.57 -15.95
C LYS A 29 -0.63 1.22 -15.26
N TYR A 30 -0.58 0.93 -13.96
CA TYR A 30 -1.70 0.38 -13.20
C TYR A 30 -2.29 1.36 -12.18
N GLY A 31 -1.53 2.37 -11.77
CA GLY A 31 -1.93 3.34 -10.74
C GLY A 31 -3.27 4.02 -11.03
N PRO A 32 -3.51 4.59 -12.22
CA PRO A 32 -4.79 5.24 -12.53
C PRO A 32 -5.99 4.31 -12.40
N SER A 33 -5.88 3.06 -12.89
CA SER A 33 -6.99 2.10 -12.81
C SER A 33 -7.22 1.60 -11.39
N CYS A 34 -6.16 1.44 -10.58
CA CYS A 34 -6.28 1.05 -9.18
C CYS A 34 -6.89 2.19 -8.35
N LEU A 35 -6.49 3.44 -8.60
CA LEU A 35 -7.06 4.61 -7.93
C LEU A 35 -8.56 4.73 -8.22
N GLU A 36 -8.97 4.68 -9.49
CA GLU A 36 -10.39 4.72 -9.87
C GLU A 36 -11.19 3.60 -9.16
N PHE A 37 -10.63 2.39 -9.11
CA PHE A 37 -11.27 1.25 -8.44
C PHE A 37 -11.45 1.48 -6.93
N LEU A 38 -10.43 2.03 -6.25
CA LEU A 38 -10.49 2.36 -4.82
C LEU A 38 -11.45 3.53 -4.54
N GLU A 39 -11.52 4.53 -5.42
CA GLU A 39 -12.45 5.65 -5.30
C GLU A 39 -13.91 5.22 -5.46
N ARG A 40 -14.20 4.26 -6.34
CA ARG A 40 -15.54 3.69 -6.46
C ARG A 40 -15.97 3.02 -5.16
N ALA A 41 -15.05 2.34 -4.48
CA ALA A 41 -15.31 1.77 -3.17
C ALA A 41 -15.53 2.84 -2.09
N SER A 42 -14.74 3.92 -2.09
CA SER A 42 -14.92 5.01 -1.13
C SER A 42 -16.26 5.75 -1.29
N ARG A 43 -16.80 5.75 -2.52
CA ARG A 43 -18.18 6.23 -2.81
C ARG A 43 -19.28 5.23 -2.49
N GLY A 44 -18.93 4.03 -2.03
CA GLY A 44 -19.89 2.96 -1.71
C GLY A 44 -20.50 2.25 -2.92
N GLU A 45 -19.92 2.42 -4.12
CA GLU A 45 -20.39 1.73 -5.33
C GLU A 45 -20.09 0.23 -5.30
N ILE A 46 -19.00 -0.17 -4.61
CA ILE A 46 -18.55 -1.55 -4.46
C ILE A 46 -18.03 -1.79 -3.04
N GLU A 47 -18.20 -2.99 -2.50
CA GLU A 47 -17.67 -3.36 -1.18
C GLU A 47 -16.31 -4.04 -1.34
N LEU A 48 -15.26 -3.44 -0.76
CA LEU A 48 -13.92 -4.00 -0.73
C LEU A 48 -13.59 -4.51 0.67
N PHE A 49 -12.88 -5.62 0.72
CA PHE A 49 -12.28 -6.13 1.95
C PHE A 49 -10.86 -6.61 1.68
N THR A 50 -10.02 -6.58 2.70
CA THR A 50 -8.64 -7.06 2.62
C THR A 50 -8.24 -7.69 3.94
N SER A 51 -7.07 -8.31 3.99
CA SER A 51 -6.54 -8.89 5.22
C SER A 51 -5.66 -7.88 5.97
N VAL A 52 -5.53 -8.07 7.28
CA VAL A 52 -4.53 -7.31 8.08
C VAL A 52 -3.12 -7.53 7.53
N LEU A 53 -2.80 -8.73 7.04
CA LEU A 53 -1.51 -9.05 6.42
C LEU A 53 -1.24 -8.21 5.16
N THR A 54 -2.27 -7.92 4.37
CA THR A 54 -2.16 -7.03 3.22
C THR A 54 -1.78 -5.61 3.66
N ILE A 55 -2.39 -5.11 4.74
CA ILE A 55 -2.03 -3.80 5.32
C ILE A 55 -0.60 -3.80 5.86
N ASP A 56 -0.19 -4.86 6.55
CA ASP A 56 1.19 -5.02 7.05
C ASP A 56 2.21 -4.99 5.91
N GLU A 57 1.90 -5.62 4.77
CA GLU A 57 2.78 -5.60 3.61
C GLU A 57 2.86 -4.20 2.97
N VAL A 58 1.72 -3.51 2.81
CA VAL A 58 1.71 -2.12 2.31
C VAL A 58 2.57 -1.22 3.20
N ALA A 59 2.38 -1.29 4.52
CA ALA A 59 3.15 -0.52 5.48
C ALA A 59 4.64 -0.86 5.41
N PHE A 60 4.99 -2.14 5.26
CA PHE A 60 6.38 -2.57 5.13
C PHE A 60 7.04 -2.08 3.83
N VAL A 61 6.30 -2.03 2.72
CA VAL A 61 6.81 -1.44 1.47
C VAL A 61 7.00 0.06 1.61
N ALA A 62 6.04 0.79 2.18
CA ALA A 62 6.16 2.22 2.44
C ALA A 62 7.38 2.55 3.32
N LEU A 63 7.62 1.74 4.37
CA LEU A 63 8.79 1.86 5.24
C LEU A 63 10.11 1.71 4.46
N LYS A 64 10.19 0.75 3.52
CA LYS A 64 11.38 0.56 2.67
C LYS A 64 11.62 1.76 1.76
N VAL A 65 10.57 2.32 1.16
CA VAL A 65 10.67 3.52 0.31
C VAL A 65 11.20 4.70 1.14
N LYS A 66 10.61 4.96 2.31
CA LYS A 66 11.10 5.98 3.26
C LYS A 66 12.55 5.75 3.68
N LEU A 67 12.94 4.49 3.90
CA LEU A 67 14.31 4.14 4.26
C LEU A 67 15.30 4.47 3.13
N GLU A 68 14.92 4.19 1.89
CA GLU A 68 15.70 4.56 0.72
C GLU A 68 15.81 6.08 0.57
N GLU A 69 14.70 6.81 0.67
CA GLU A 69 14.67 8.27 0.54
C GLU A 69 15.48 8.99 1.64
N THR A 70 15.38 8.50 2.88
CA THR A 70 15.96 9.17 4.05
C THR A 70 17.42 8.78 4.28
N TYR A 71 17.76 7.50 4.03
CA TYR A 71 19.07 6.93 4.40
C TYR A 71 19.85 6.37 3.21
N GLY A 72 19.29 6.38 1.99
CA GLY A 72 19.93 5.82 0.80
C GLY A 72 20.08 4.30 0.81
N VAL A 73 19.35 3.60 1.70
CA VAL A 73 19.51 2.15 1.88
C VAL A 73 18.69 1.40 0.85
N THR A 74 19.34 1.00 -0.23
CA THR A 74 18.73 0.21 -1.33
C THR A 74 19.00 -1.29 -1.21
N ARG A 75 20.09 -1.67 -0.55
CA ARG A 75 20.53 -3.06 -0.41
C ARG A 75 20.24 -3.60 0.98
N SER A 76 19.63 -4.79 1.01
CA SER A 76 19.29 -5.50 2.25
C SER A 76 18.53 -4.64 3.28
N PRO A 77 17.45 -3.94 2.91
CA PRO A 77 16.73 -3.02 3.80
C PRO A 77 16.24 -3.73 5.08
N VAL A 78 15.81 -5.00 4.97
CA VAL A 78 15.43 -5.83 6.13
C VAL A 78 16.59 -5.96 7.13
N PHE A 79 17.80 -6.19 6.63
CA PHE A 79 18.97 -6.38 7.48
C PHE A 79 19.38 -5.07 8.16
N PHE A 80 19.29 -3.95 7.43
CA PHE A 80 19.48 -2.62 7.99
C PHE A 80 18.50 -2.37 9.15
N LEU A 81 17.20 -2.56 8.92
CA LEU A 81 16.15 -2.35 9.94
C LEU A 81 16.39 -3.21 11.19
N LYS A 82 16.83 -4.47 11.02
CA LYS A 82 17.18 -5.36 12.15
C LYS A 82 18.35 -4.86 12.99
N ARG A 83 19.29 -4.11 12.41
CA ARG A 83 20.44 -3.53 13.11
C ARG A 83 20.17 -2.12 13.66
N HIS A 84 19.11 -1.48 13.19
CA HIS A 84 18.74 -0.11 13.54
C HIS A 84 17.25 -0.05 14.00
N PRO A 85 16.90 -0.69 15.13
CA PRO A 85 15.51 -0.78 15.59
C PRO A 85 14.90 0.59 15.93
N ASP A 86 15.71 1.57 16.32
CA ASP A 86 15.21 2.93 16.60
C ASP A 86 14.81 3.67 15.31
N THR A 87 15.44 3.37 14.17
CA THR A 87 15.00 3.86 12.86
C THR A 87 13.64 3.32 12.49
N VAL A 88 13.33 2.07 12.87
CA VAL A 88 11.98 1.50 12.67
C VAL A 88 10.95 2.31 13.46
N LYS A 89 11.21 2.62 14.74
CA LYS A 89 10.28 3.38 15.57
C LYS A 89 10.02 4.79 15.03
N ALA A 90 11.08 5.48 14.59
CA ALA A 90 10.97 6.82 14.03
C ALA A 90 10.15 6.81 12.73
N LEU A 91 10.49 5.93 11.78
CA LEU A 91 9.79 5.87 10.50
C LEU A 91 8.37 5.27 10.62
N ALA A 92 8.14 4.32 11.54
CA ALA A 92 6.83 3.73 11.75
C ALA A 92 5.83 4.73 12.33
N ALA A 93 6.27 5.67 13.18
CA ALA A 93 5.41 6.74 13.66
C ALA A 93 4.91 7.62 12.51
N GLU A 94 5.77 7.97 11.56
CA GLU A 94 5.39 8.72 10.36
C GLU A 94 4.44 7.94 9.45
N VAL A 95 4.60 6.62 9.34
CA VAL A 95 3.69 5.76 8.56
C VAL A 95 2.34 5.59 9.27
N GLY A 96 2.34 5.49 10.60
CA GLY A 96 1.12 5.37 11.41
C GLY A 96 0.24 6.62 11.34
N GLU A 97 0.82 7.81 11.38
CA GLU A 97 0.08 9.07 11.21
C GLU A 97 -0.65 9.14 9.86
N VAL A 98 -0.13 8.50 8.80
CA VAL A 98 -0.81 8.45 7.50
C VAL A 98 -2.01 7.50 7.53
N ILE A 99 -1.98 6.44 8.33
CA ILE A 99 -3.05 5.43 8.40
C ILE A 99 -4.18 5.87 9.34
N GLU A 100 -3.87 6.56 10.44
CA GLU A 100 -4.88 7.01 11.42
C GLU A 100 -5.68 8.25 10.97
N ASN A 101 -5.21 8.96 9.95
CA ASN A 101 -5.84 10.19 9.44
C ASN A 101 -6.64 9.97 8.14
N VAL A 102 -6.94 8.71 7.77
CA VAL A 102 -7.82 8.35 6.62
C VAL A 102 -9.21 7.96 7.09
#